data_AF-A0A7W4D1C4-F1
#
_entry.id   AF-A0A7W4D1C4-F1
#
_cell.length_a   1.000
_cell.length_b   1.000
_cell.length_c   1.000
_cell.angle_alpha   90.00
_cell.angle_beta   90.00
_cell.angle_gamma   90.00
#
_symmetry.space_group_name_H-M   'P 1'
#
loop_
_entity.id
_entity.type
_entity.pdbx_description
1 polymer ?
#
loop_
_entity_poly.entity_id
_entity_poly.type
_entity_poly.pdbx_seq_one_letter_code
_entity_poly.pdbx_strand_id
1 'polypeptide(L)'
;MSTVFVTGATGTVGAAVAAQLAARGERVIAGVRSGHAAARLPDGVDARLFDFASPPEQLRRVMRGADRLFLMRPPQIADVARFLIPVIDAAQDLGMRQVVFLSLQGVQFNRNTPHHQVEAYLRATRAPYTMLRPNFPWALRPRLVSVLSESWPMHSS
;
A
#
# COMPACT_ATOMS: atom_id res chain seq x y z
N MET A 1 6.66 -1.63 17.22
CA MET A 1 5.85 -2.55 16.42
C MET A 1 4.82 -1.74 15.67
N SER A 2 4.70 -2.03 14.39
CA SER A 2 3.90 -1.34 13.40
C SER A 2 2.83 -2.31 12.89
N THR A 3 1.70 -1.77 12.46
CA THR A 3 0.63 -2.58 11.87
C THR A 3 0.41 -2.10 10.44
N VAL A 4 0.81 -2.91 9.46
CA VAL A 4 0.79 -2.52 8.05
C VAL A 4 -0.43 -3.13 7.35
N PHE A 5 -1.25 -2.29 6.73
CA PHE A 5 -2.26 -2.73 5.78
C PHE A 5 -1.62 -2.94 4.41
N VAL A 6 -1.64 -4.18 3.90
CA VAL A 6 -1.01 -4.55 2.62
C VAL A 6 -2.10 -4.79 1.59
N THR A 7 -2.14 -3.93 0.57
CA THR A 7 -2.98 -4.16 -0.62
C THR A 7 -2.28 -5.13 -1.59
N GLY A 8 -3.06 -5.93 -2.32
CA GLY A 8 -2.53 -6.89 -3.28
C GLY A 8 -1.63 -7.97 -2.63
N ALA A 9 -1.91 -8.29 -1.36
CA ALA A 9 -1.11 -9.21 -0.53
C ALA A 9 -0.99 -10.64 -1.10
N THR A 10 -1.83 -11.02 -2.06
CA THR A 10 -1.77 -12.33 -2.74
C THR A 10 -1.03 -12.31 -4.07
N GLY A 11 -0.58 -11.14 -4.52
CA GLY A 11 0.28 -11.00 -5.69
C GLY A 11 1.77 -11.18 -5.34
N THR A 12 2.62 -11.30 -6.35
CA THR A 12 4.07 -11.56 -6.18
C THR A 12 4.75 -10.56 -5.23
N VAL A 13 4.50 -9.26 -5.40
CA VAL A 13 5.14 -8.23 -4.58
C VAL A 13 4.49 -8.13 -3.20
N GLY A 14 3.15 -8.06 -3.14
CA GLY A 14 2.43 -7.94 -1.87
C GLY A 14 2.67 -9.12 -0.94
N ALA A 15 2.75 -10.34 -1.47
CA ALA A 15 3.05 -11.54 -0.69
C ALA A 15 4.47 -11.50 -0.10
N ALA A 16 5.46 -11.06 -0.89
CA ALA A 16 6.83 -10.89 -0.41
C ALA A 16 6.91 -9.81 0.69
N VAL A 17 6.20 -8.69 0.52
CA VAL A 17 6.10 -7.62 1.53
C VAL A 17 5.47 -8.15 2.82
N ALA A 18 4.33 -8.84 2.73
CA ALA A 18 3.64 -9.41 3.87
C ALA A 18 4.54 -10.40 4.64
N ALA A 19 5.20 -11.32 3.92
CA ALA A 19 6.10 -12.30 4.53
C ALA A 19 7.31 -11.64 5.22
N GLN A 20 7.93 -10.63 4.60
CA GLN A 20 9.08 -9.94 5.17
C GLN A 20 8.72 -9.07 6.39
N LEU A 21 7.53 -8.45 6.40
CA LEU A 21 7.02 -7.72 7.55
C LEU A 21 6.73 -8.67 8.71
N ALA A 22 6.05 -9.80 8.45
CA ALA A 22 5.77 -10.82 9.45
C ALA A 22 7.06 -11.41 10.04
N ALA A 23 8.07 -11.70 9.21
CA ALA A 23 9.38 -12.19 9.65
C ALA A 23 10.14 -11.20 10.55
N ARG A 24 9.81 -9.90 10.49
CA ARG A 24 10.38 -8.85 11.37
C ARG A 24 9.54 -8.62 12.63
N GLY A 25 8.49 -9.41 12.84
CA GLY A 25 7.58 -9.27 13.98
C GLY A 25 6.59 -8.12 13.85
N GLU A 26 6.43 -7.54 12.65
CA GLU A 26 5.40 -6.53 12.41
C GLU A 26 4.03 -7.18 12.21
N ARG A 27 2.95 -6.50 12.63
CA ARG A 27 1.60 -6.98 12.37
C ARG A 27 1.20 -6.66 10.94
N VAL A 28 0.66 -7.64 10.24
CA VAL A 28 0.24 -7.49 8.85
C VAL A 28 -1.26 -7.72 8.74
N ILE A 29 -1.95 -6.74 8.16
CA ILE A 29 -3.35 -6.86 7.75
C ILE A 29 -3.36 -6.90 6.23
N ALA A 30 -3.77 -8.02 5.64
CA ALA A 30 -3.83 -8.22 4.20
C ALA A 30 -5.22 -7.92 3.64
N GLY A 31 -5.31 -6.93 2.74
CA GLY A 31 -6.50 -6.69 1.95
C GLY A 31 -6.65 -7.73 0.83
N VAL A 32 -7.64 -8.60 0.94
CA VAL A 32 -7.90 -9.69 -0.03
C VAL A 32 -9.28 -9.53 -0.69
N ARG A 33 -9.41 -9.99 -1.94
CA ARG A 33 -10.68 -9.91 -2.68
C ARG A 33 -11.68 -11.01 -2.34
N SER A 34 -11.21 -12.13 -1.77
CA SER A 34 -12.07 -13.28 -1.44
C SER A 34 -11.46 -14.14 -0.33
N GLY A 35 -12.28 -14.94 0.34
CA GLY A 35 -11.83 -15.88 1.38
C GLY A 35 -10.84 -16.93 0.86
N HIS A 36 -11.01 -17.40 -0.38
CA HIS A 36 -10.06 -18.32 -1.02
C HIS A 36 -8.66 -17.70 -1.19
N ALA A 37 -8.60 -16.39 -1.42
CA ALA A 37 -7.33 -15.67 -1.52
C ALA A 37 -6.61 -15.59 -0.17
N ALA A 38 -7.34 -15.58 0.95
CA ALA A 38 -6.77 -15.58 2.31
C ALA A 38 -5.96 -16.85 2.61
N ALA A 39 -6.36 -18.00 2.06
CA ALA A 39 -5.66 -19.27 2.25
C ALA A 39 -4.23 -19.30 1.67
N ARG A 40 -3.85 -18.29 0.87
CA ARG A 40 -2.51 -18.15 0.27
C ARG A 40 -1.59 -17.21 1.06
N LEU A 41 -2.07 -16.67 2.18
CA LEU A 41 -1.31 -15.74 3.00
C LEU A 41 -0.37 -16.50 3.97
N PRO A 42 0.78 -15.91 4.34
CA PRO A 42 1.63 -16.45 5.39
C PRO A 42 0.91 -16.54 6.74
N ASP A 43 1.39 -17.43 7.61
CA ASP A 43 0.89 -17.54 8.98
C ASP A 43 1.07 -16.22 9.75
N GLY A 44 0.10 -15.91 10.61
CA GLY A 44 0.09 -14.69 11.43
C GLY A 44 -0.36 -13.42 10.70
N VAL A 45 -0.77 -13.51 9.43
CA VAL A 45 -1.36 -12.38 8.68
C VAL A 45 -2.88 -12.32 8.89
N ASP A 46 -3.39 -11.17 9.31
CA ASP A 46 -4.84 -10.92 9.43
C ASP A 46 -5.44 -10.62 8.04
N ALA A 47 -6.26 -11.52 7.52
CA ALA A 47 -6.89 -11.36 6.21
C ALA A 47 -8.22 -10.62 6.32
N ARG A 48 -8.38 -9.53 5.56
CA ARG A 48 -9.63 -8.77 5.52
C ARG A 48 -10.13 -8.56 4.10
N LEU A 49 -11.44 -8.72 3.91
CA LEU A 49 -12.08 -8.49 2.61
C LEU A 49 -12.02 -7.00 2.24
N PHE A 50 -11.33 -6.71 1.14
CA PHE A 50 -11.04 -5.38 0.67
C PHE A 50 -11.24 -5.30 -0.85
N ASP A 51 -11.96 -4.26 -1.27
CA ASP A 51 -12.08 -3.86 -2.67
C ASP A 51 -11.81 -2.36 -2.78
N PHE A 52 -11.06 -1.96 -3.81
CA PHE A 52 -10.83 -0.55 -4.13
C PHE A 52 -12.13 0.18 -4.50
N ALA A 53 -13.15 -0.56 -4.94
CA ALA A 53 -14.48 -0.04 -5.25
C ALA A 53 -15.39 0.11 -4.01
N SER A 54 -14.95 -0.32 -2.82
CA SER A 54 -15.75 -0.24 -1.61
C SER A 54 -16.03 1.22 -1.20
N PRO A 55 -17.20 1.50 -0.60
CA PRO A 55 -17.50 2.82 -0.07
C PRO A 55 -16.48 3.27 1.00
N PRO A 56 -16.26 4.59 1.18
CA PRO A 56 -15.26 5.11 2.12
C PRO A 56 -15.41 4.60 3.56
N GLU A 57 -16.63 4.37 4.05
CA GLU A 57 -16.88 3.84 5.40
C GLU A 57 -16.36 2.38 5.54
N GLN A 58 -16.61 1.55 4.53
CA GLN A 58 -16.06 0.19 4.48
C GLN A 58 -14.53 0.20 4.35
N LEU A 59 -13.96 1.11 3.56
CA LEU A 59 -12.50 1.29 3.45
C LEU A 59 -11.86 1.64 4.80
N ARG A 60 -12.45 2.58 5.55
CA ARG A 60 -11.97 2.90 6.91
C ARG A 60 -12.13 1.71 7.86
N ARG A 61 -13.25 0.99 7.78
CA ARG A 61 -13.52 -0.18 8.64
C ARG A 61 -12.48 -1.28 8.42
N VAL A 62 -12.19 -1.62 7.16
CA VAL A 62 -11.27 -2.72 6.83
C VAL A 62 -9.82 -2.36 7.15
N MET A 63 -9.43 -1.09 7.03
CA MET A 63 -8.08 -0.63 7.33
C MET A 63 -7.84 -0.28 8.81
N ARG A 64 -8.88 -0.30 9.66
CA ARG A 64 -8.80 0.09 11.07
C ARG A 64 -7.75 -0.71 11.84
N GLY A 65 -6.95 -0.03 12.65
CA GLY A 65 -5.89 -0.64 13.47
C GLY A 65 -4.55 -0.79 12.76
N ALA A 66 -4.49 -0.56 11.44
CA ALA A 66 -3.23 -0.31 10.75
C ALA A 66 -2.77 1.14 10.98
N ASP A 67 -1.46 1.31 11.09
CA ASP A 67 -0.81 2.62 11.19
C ASP A 67 0.04 2.95 9.97
N ARG A 68 0.18 2.02 9.02
CA ARG A 68 0.84 2.21 7.73
C ARG A 68 0.06 1.51 6.62
N LEU A 69 0.08 2.08 5.42
CA LEU A 69 -0.50 1.50 4.22
C LEU A 69 0.59 1.16 3.21
N PHE A 70 0.63 -0.10 2.74
CA PHE A 70 1.30 -0.47 1.50
C PHE A 70 0.28 -0.51 0.35
N LEU A 71 0.37 0.49 -0.52
CA LEU A 71 -0.53 0.69 -1.65
C LEU A 71 0.12 0.20 -2.95
N MET A 72 -0.48 -0.82 -3.57
CA MET A 72 -0.12 -1.35 -4.86
C MET A 72 -1.34 -1.32 -5.77
N ARG A 73 -1.25 -0.55 -6.86
CA ARG A 73 -2.33 -0.38 -7.82
C ARG A 73 -2.49 -1.65 -8.68
N PRO A 74 -3.68 -2.27 -8.74
CA PRO A 74 -3.95 -3.34 -9.69
C PRO A 74 -3.83 -2.83 -11.14
N PRO A 75 -3.24 -3.60 -12.08
CA PRO A 75 -3.03 -3.17 -13.46
C PRO A 75 -4.30 -2.72 -14.19
N GLN A 76 -5.44 -3.29 -13.83
CA GLN A 76 -6.75 -3.06 -14.46
C GLN A 76 -7.39 -1.73 -14.04
N ILE A 77 -6.95 -1.11 -12.94
CA ILE A 77 -7.58 0.10 -12.41
C ILE A 77 -6.95 1.34 -13.05
N ALA A 78 -7.54 1.89 -14.10
CA ALA A 78 -7.05 3.14 -14.72
C ALA A 78 -7.57 4.41 -14.04
N ASP A 79 -8.79 4.35 -13.50
CA ASP A 79 -9.45 5.49 -12.84
C ASP A 79 -8.96 5.66 -11.39
N VAL A 80 -7.93 6.49 -11.24
CA VAL A 80 -7.29 6.75 -9.94
C VAL A 80 -8.23 7.46 -8.99
N ALA A 81 -9.00 8.43 -9.49
CA ALA A 81 -9.89 9.25 -8.69
C ALA A 81 -11.00 8.41 -8.06
N ARG A 82 -11.54 7.45 -8.80
CA ARG A 82 -12.60 6.58 -8.29
C ARG A 82 -12.12 5.51 -7.33
N PHE A 83 -10.93 4.95 -7.53
CA PHE A 83 -10.55 3.70 -6.88
C PHE A 83 -9.34 3.80 -5.94
N LEU A 84 -8.39 4.71 -6.17
CA LEU A 84 -7.15 4.80 -5.39
C LEU A 84 -7.20 5.96 -4.39
N ILE A 85 -7.71 7.13 -4.82
CA ILE A 85 -7.85 8.30 -3.95
C ILE A 85 -8.68 7.98 -2.69
N PRO A 86 -9.85 7.32 -2.77
CA PRO A 86 -10.63 7.00 -1.57
C PRO A 86 -9.90 6.10 -0.56
N VAL A 87 -8.97 5.26 -1.03
CA VAL A 87 -8.13 4.42 -0.16
C VAL A 87 -7.07 5.27 0.56
N ILE A 88 -6.45 6.20 -0.16
CA ILE A 88 -5.48 7.15 0.41
C ILE A 88 -6.18 8.05 1.43
N ASP A 89 -7.38 8.55 1.12
CA ASP A 89 -8.17 9.38 2.02
C ASP A 89 -8.60 8.61 3.27
N ALA A 90 -9.11 7.39 3.10
CA ALA A 90 -9.46 6.56 4.26
C ALA A 90 -8.24 6.24 5.14
N ALA A 91 -7.04 6.09 4.59
CA ALA A 91 -5.81 5.94 5.37
C ALA A 91 -5.43 7.22 6.14
N GLN A 92 -5.62 8.39 5.52
CA GLN A 92 -5.40 9.69 6.17
C GLN A 92 -6.41 9.94 7.29
N ASP A 93 -7.69 9.65 7.07
CA ASP A 93 -8.75 9.79 8.08
C ASP A 93 -8.53 8.89 9.30
N LEU A 94 -7.88 7.75 9.10
CA LEU A 94 -7.46 6.84 10.18
C LEU A 94 -6.19 7.30 10.89
N GLY A 95 -5.55 8.38 10.43
CA GLY A 95 -4.31 8.91 11.01
C GLY A 95 -3.10 8.01 10.77
N MET A 96 -3.07 7.27 9.65
CA MET A 96 -1.90 6.44 9.32
C MET A 96 -0.65 7.29 9.17
N ARG A 97 0.44 6.83 9.76
CA ARG A 97 1.72 7.54 9.82
C ARG A 97 2.55 7.42 8.54
N GLN A 98 2.19 6.51 7.62
CA GLN A 98 2.91 6.30 6.38
C GLN A 98 2.01 5.68 5.30
N VAL A 99 2.08 6.22 4.09
CA VAL A 99 1.61 5.56 2.86
C VAL A 99 2.80 5.22 1.96
N VAL A 100 3.09 3.93 1.79
CA VAL A 100 4.11 3.45 0.86
C VAL A 100 3.43 3.03 -0.43
N PHE A 101 3.64 3.78 -1.50
CA PHE A 101 3.08 3.51 -2.81
C PHE A 101 4.10 2.83 -3.73
N LEU A 102 3.74 1.66 -4.27
CA LEU A 102 4.50 1.00 -5.32
C LEU A 102 4.15 1.63 -6.68
N SER A 103 5.01 2.55 -7.11
CA SER A 103 4.94 3.25 -8.39
C SER A 103 5.76 2.51 -9.46
N LEU A 104 6.07 3.19 -10.56
CA LEU A 104 6.87 2.67 -11.68
C LEU A 104 8.03 3.60 -12.02
N GLN A 105 9.14 3.02 -12.47
CA GLN A 105 10.25 3.80 -13.01
C GLN A 105 9.82 4.55 -14.29
N GLY A 106 10.26 5.80 -14.42
CA GLY A 106 9.99 6.63 -15.60
C GLY A 106 8.62 7.33 -15.59
N VAL A 107 7.81 7.13 -14.55
CA VAL A 107 6.49 7.75 -14.40
C VAL A 107 6.55 9.29 -14.42
N GLN A 108 7.67 9.87 -13.97
CA GLN A 108 7.92 11.31 -13.97
C GLN A 108 7.95 11.93 -15.38
N PHE A 109 8.19 11.12 -16.41
CA PHE A 109 8.25 11.57 -17.81
C PHE A 109 6.93 11.38 -18.56
N ASN A 110 5.97 10.64 -17.99
CA ASN A 110 4.66 10.40 -18.60
C ASN A 110 3.51 10.72 -17.62
N ARG A 111 3.04 11.97 -17.71
CA ARG A 111 2.01 12.54 -16.84
C ARG A 111 0.62 11.91 -17.02
N ASN A 112 0.40 11.19 -18.12
CA ASN A 112 -0.90 10.57 -18.44
C ASN A 112 -1.08 9.19 -17.77
N THR A 113 -0.09 8.72 -17.02
CA THR A 113 -0.18 7.40 -16.37
C THR A 113 -0.97 7.48 -15.06
N PRO A 114 -1.74 6.43 -14.72
CA PRO A 114 -2.40 6.32 -13.41
C PRO A 114 -1.43 6.44 -12.23
N HIS A 115 -0.20 5.93 -12.37
CA HIS A 115 0.82 6.06 -11.34
C HIS A 115 1.24 7.52 -11.12
N HIS A 116 1.40 8.32 -12.19
CA HIS A 116 1.70 9.75 -12.05
C HIS A 116 0.59 10.48 -11.30
N GLN A 117 -0.67 10.15 -11.56
CA GLN A 117 -1.81 10.76 -10.88
C GLN A 117 -1.81 10.43 -9.37
N VAL A 118 -1.52 9.18 -8.99
CA VAL A 118 -1.37 8.81 -7.57
C VAL A 118 -0.19 9.54 -6.93
N GLU A 119 0.95 9.63 -7.62
CA GLU A 119 2.11 10.36 -7.10
C GLU A 119 1.83 11.86 -6.93
N ALA A 120 1.19 12.49 -7.91
CA ALA A 120 0.80 13.89 -7.83
C ALA A 120 -0.19 14.12 -6.68
N TYR A 121 -1.13 13.20 -6.47
CA TYR A 121 -2.08 13.27 -5.37
C TYR A 121 -1.39 13.17 -4.01
N LEU A 122 -0.52 12.17 -3.80
CA LEU A 122 0.23 12.02 -2.55
C LEU A 122 1.13 13.24 -2.25
N ARG A 123 1.70 13.89 -3.28
CA ARG A 123 2.48 15.14 -3.12
C ARG A 123 1.62 16.33 -2.71
N ALA A 124 0.37 16.37 -3.16
CA ALA A 124 -0.55 17.46 -2.85
C ALA A 124 -1.19 17.31 -1.46
N THR A 125 -1.25 16.09 -0.93
CA THR A 125 -1.74 15.84 0.43
C THR A 125 -0.64 16.02 1.47
N ARG A 126 -1.03 16.24 2.73
CA ARG A 126 -0.09 16.33 3.86
C ARG A 126 0.32 14.95 4.41
N ALA A 127 -0.04 13.88 3.72
CA ALA A 127 0.19 12.52 4.17
C ALA A 127 1.70 12.19 4.12
N PRO A 128 2.30 11.63 5.18
CA PRO A 128 3.64 11.09 5.08
C PRO A 128 3.64 9.93 4.08
N TYR A 129 4.43 10.03 3.02
CA TYR A 129 4.46 9.00 1.97
C TYR A 129 5.87 8.57 1.60
N THR A 130 5.97 7.39 0.99
CA THR A 130 7.16 6.97 0.25
C THR A 130 6.75 6.35 -1.08
N MET A 131 7.40 6.77 -2.16
CA MET A 131 7.16 6.24 -3.49
C MET A 131 8.31 5.31 -3.87
N LEU A 132 7.97 4.05 -4.14
CA LEU A 132 8.94 3.05 -4.60
C LEU A 132 8.81 2.91 -6.10
N ARG A 133 9.89 3.16 -6.83
CA ARG A 133 9.94 3.07 -8.30
C ARG A 133 10.90 1.95 -8.70
N PRO A 134 10.47 0.68 -8.63
CA PRO A 134 11.32 -0.42 -9.08
C PRO A 134 11.56 -0.33 -10.59
N ASN A 135 12.80 -0.59 -11.00
CA ASN A 135 13.14 -0.73 -12.42
C ASN A 135 12.46 -1.99 -13.01
N PHE A 136 12.28 -3.03 -12.18
CA PHE A 136 11.47 -4.22 -12.45
C PHE A 136 10.81 -4.73 -11.14
N PRO A 137 9.53 -5.15 -11.14
CA PRO A 137 8.83 -5.57 -9.92
C PRO A 137 9.43 -6.81 -9.23
N TRP A 138 10.17 -7.66 -9.94
CA TRP A 138 10.77 -8.87 -9.38
C TRP A 138 12.06 -8.62 -8.55
N ALA A 139 12.67 -7.43 -8.67
CA ALA A 139 13.95 -7.10 -8.03
C ALA A 139 13.84 -6.57 -6.58
N LEU A 140 12.66 -6.67 -5.97
CA LEU A 140 12.25 -5.92 -4.78
C LEU A 140 12.72 -6.48 -3.41
N ARG A 141 13.63 -7.46 -3.38
CA ARG A 141 13.87 -8.29 -2.20
C ARG A 141 14.50 -7.59 -0.96
N PRO A 142 15.32 -6.51 -1.06
CA PRO A 142 15.87 -5.87 0.15
C PRO A 142 15.31 -4.48 0.52
N ARG A 143 14.92 -3.64 -0.44
CA ARG A 143 14.69 -2.18 -0.19
C ARG A 143 13.27 -1.80 0.28
N LEU A 144 12.28 -2.68 0.10
CA LEU A 144 10.90 -2.42 0.53
C LEU A 144 10.72 -2.44 2.05
N VAL A 145 11.57 -3.22 2.71
CA VAL A 145 11.42 -3.61 4.11
C VAL A 145 11.95 -2.55 5.08
N SER A 146 13.03 -1.86 4.70
CA SER A 146 13.58 -0.78 5.53
C SER A 146 12.59 0.38 5.62
N VAL A 147 12.03 0.81 4.49
CA VAL A 147 11.06 1.92 4.40
C VAL A 147 9.80 1.67 5.22
N LEU A 148 9.35 0.41 5.30
CA LEU A 148 8.12 0.05 6.02
C LEU A 148 8.33 -0.24 7.50
N SER A 149 9.58 -0.36 7.99
CA SER A 149 9.88 -0.68 9.39
C SER A 149 10.57 0.46 10.15
N GLU A 150 11.31 1.33 9.46
CA GLU A 150 12.04 2.44 10.10
C GLU A 150 11.21 3.75 10.11
N SER A 151 11.18 4.42 11.26
CA SER A 151 10.69 5.80 11.40
C SER A 151 11.74 6.76 10.84
N TRP A 152 11.56 7.24 9.61
CA TRP A 152 12.46 8.25 9.02
C TRP A 152 12.06 9.67 9.46
N PRO A 153 13.01 10.55 9.80
CA PRO A 153 12.72 11.95 10.06
C PRO A 153 12.30 12.67 8.77
N MET A 154 11.18 13.40 8.83
CA MET A 154 10.66 14.21 7.73
C MET A 154 11.76 15.10 7.15
N HIS A 155 12.14 14.88 5.89
CA HIS A 155 12.96 15.82 5.15
C HIS A 155 12.05 16.58 4.18
N SER A 156 11.88 17.85 4.52
CA SER A 156 11.39 18.92 3.67
C SER A 156 12.41 19.22 2.57
N SER A 157 12.00 19.14 1.31
CA SER A 157 12.47 19.95 0.17
C SER A 157 11.52 19.74 -1.02
#